data_AF-A0AAI8MIX4-F1
#
_entry.id   AF-A0AAI8MIX4-F1
#
_cell.length_a   1.000
_cell.length_b   1.000
_cell.length_c   1.000
_cell.angle_alpha   90.00
_cell.angle_beta   90.00
_cell.angle_gamma   90.00
#
_symmetry.space_group_name_H-M   'P 1'
#
loop_
_entity.id
_entity.type
_entity.pdbx_description
1 polymer ?
#
loop_
_entity_poly.entity_id
_entity_poly.type
_entity_poly.pdbx_seq_one_letter_code
_entity_poly.pdbx_strand_id
1 'polypeptide(L)'
;MTSTATTCPVTIRIQEDDFDIAREIAVLTKSRTDIGAVVSFSGICRGDEDSAKIAALTLEHYPGMAEEEIKRHADEATSRWPLNGVTVIHRVGRFMPGQNIVLVLTASQHRQAAFQAAEFLMDYLKTNAPFWKKEESATGTGWVEAHARDDEAAARWTRS
;
A
#
# COMPACT_ATOMS: atom_id res chain seq x y z
N MET A 1 15.91 -6.80 33.71
CA MET A 1 15.44 -7.59 32.55
C MET A 1 15.22 -6.62 31.41
N THR A 2 16.19 -6.48 30.52
CA THR A 2 16.04 -5.69 29.30
C THR A 2 15.08 -6.44 28.38
N SER A 3 13.86 -5.92 28.25
CA SER A 3 12.90 -6.38 27.25
C SER A 3 13.57 -6.20 25.89
N THR A 4 13.90 -7.29 25.20
CA THR A 4 14.24 -7.24 23.79
C THR A 4 12.99 -6.78 23.07
N ALA A 5 12.97 -5.51 22.64
CA ALA A 5 11.87 -4.99 21.85
C ALA A 5 11.74 -5.87 20.60
N THR A 6 10.70 -6.70 20.56
CA THR A 6 10.36 -7.48 19.38
C THR A 6 10.01 -6.49 18.29
N THR A 7 10.89 -6.34 17.30
CA THR A 7 10.67 -5.45 16.16
C THR A 7 9.44 -5.92 15.41
N CYS A 8 8.49 -5.01 15.15
CA CYS A 8 7.31 -5.31 14.34
C CYS A 8 7.76 -5.83 12.96
N PRO A 9 7.37 -7.04 12.53
CA PRO A 9 7.75 -7.55 11.23
C PRO A 9 7.13 -6.72 10.10
N VAL A 10 7.97 -6.28 9.16
CA VAL A 10 7.57 -5.52 7.96
C VAL A 10 7.97 -6.32 6.72
N THR A 11 7.00 -6.57 5.84
CA THR A 11 7.21 -7.24 4.56
C THR A 11 6.87 -6.28 3.42
N ILE A 12 7.79 -6.09 2.49
CA ILE A 12 7.61 -5.21 1.32
C ILE A 12 7.96 -6.00 0.07
N ARG A 13 7.09 -5.95 -0.93
CA ARG A 13 7.32 -6.56 -2.24
C ARG A 13 6.84 -5.67 -3.36
N ILE A 14 7.67 -5.51 -4.38
CA ILE A 14 7.27 -5.02 -5.69
C ILE A 14 7.36 -6.19 -6.66
N GLN A 15 6.27 -6.47 -7.38
CA GLN A 15 6.15 -7.67 -8.21
C GLN A 15 5.20 -7.46 -9.41
N GLU A 16 5.27 -8.31 -10.43
CA GLU A 16 4.30 -8.26 -11.55
C GLU A 16 3.07 -9.15 -11.27
N ASP A 17 3.33 -10.34 -10.72
CA ASP A 17 2.32 -11.35 -10.42
C ASP A 17 1.28 -10.83 -9.42
N ASP A 18 0.07 -11.34 -9.55
CA ASP A 18 -1.01 -11.04 -8.61
C ASP A 18 -0.72 -11.60 -7.21
N PHE A 19 -1.41 -11.04 -6.21
CA PHE A 19 -1.36 -11.51 -4.83
C PHE A 19 -2.70 -12.08 -4.39
N ASP A 20 -2.65 -13.03 -3.45
CA ASP A 20 -3.84 -13.56 -2.79
C ASP A 20 -3.96 -12.93 -1.39
N ILE A 21 -4.97 -12.08 -1.21
CA ILE A 21 -5.18 -11.33 0.04
C ILE A 21 -5.33 -12.26 1.24
N ALA A 22 -6.10 -13.36 1.09
CA ALA A 22 -6.34 -14.29 2.18
C ALA A 22 -5.07 -15.06 2.55
N ARG A 23 -4.26 -15.43 1.56
CA ARG A 23 -2.94 -16.04 1.76
C ARG A 23 -2.01 -15.11 2.52
N GLU A 24 -1.94 -13.84 2.16
CA GLU A 24 -1.06 -12.88 2.82
C GLU A 24 -1.48 -12.60 4.27
N ILE A 25 -2.78 -12.52 4.54
CA ILE A 25 -3.31 -12.47 5.92
C ILE A 25 -2.93 -13.73 6.70
N ALA A 26 -3.06 -14.91 6.09
CA ALA A 26 -2.70 -16.17 6.73
C ALA A 26 -1.20 -16.26 7.04
N VAL A 27 -0.33 -15.73 6.16
CA VAL A 27 1.12 -15.62 6.41
C VAL A 27 1.40 -14.69 7.58
N LEU A 28 0.79 -13.51 7.59
CA LEU A 28 0.99 -12.48 8.64
C LEU A 28 0.56 -12.96 10.03
N THR A 29 -0.48 -13.79 10.09
CA THR A 29 -1.10 -14.26 11.35
C THR A 29 -0.67 -15.66 11.77
N LYS A 30 0.14 -16.35 10.96
CA LYS A 30 0.48 -17.76 11.18
C LYS A 30 1.11 -17.98 12.55
N SER A 31 0.44 -18.81 13.37
CA SER A 31 0.88 -19.15 14.73
C SER A 31 1.04 -17.95 15.68
N ARG A 32 0.36 -16.82 15.41
CA ARG A 32 0.38 -15.61 16.25
C ARG A 32 -0.92 -15.53 17.05
N THR A 33 -0.82 -15.38 18.36
CA THR A 33 -1.97 -15.22 19.28
C THR A 33 -2.07 -13.82 19.88
N ASP A 34 -1.15 -12.93 19.53
CA ASP A 34 -1.05 -11.54 19.98
C ASP A 34 -1.73 -10.54 19.01
N ILE A 35 -2.23 -11.02 17.87
CA ILE A 35 -2.95 -10.22 16.87
C ILE A 35 -4.45 -10.35 17.12
N GLY A 36 -5.11 -9.23 17.43
CA GLY A 36 -6.56 -9.15 17.62
C GLY A 36 -7.30 -8.46 16.47
N ALA A 37 -6.57 -7.82 15.55
CA ALA A 37 -7.12 -7.18 14.37
C ALA A 37 -6.12 -7.22 13.21
N VAL A 38 -6.65 -7.46 12.01
CA VAL A 38 -5.96 -7.25 10.74
C VAL A 38 -6.85 -6.37 9.88
N VAL A 39 -6.29 -5.29 9.35
CA VAL A 39 -6.94 -4.44 8.35
C VAL A 39 -6.25 -4.66 7.03
N SER A 40 -7.04 -4.86 5.97
CA SER A 40 -6.57 -4.98 4.60
C SER A 40 -7.13 -3.86 3.75
N PHE A 41 -6.27 -3.19 2.99
CA PHE A 41 -6.65 -2.36 1.87
C PHE A 41 -6.16 -3.01 0.58
N SER A 42 -7.02 -3.10 -0.44
CA SER A 42 -6.62 -3.49 -1.78
C SER A 42 -7.02 -2.40 -2.79
N GLY A 43 -6.02 -1.87 -3.50
CA GLY A 43 -6.25 -0.98 -4.63
C GLY A 43 -6.48 -1.79 -5.89
N ILE A 44 -7.57 -1.50 -6.59
CA ILE A 44 -8.01 -2.23 -7.79
C ILE A 44 -8.02 -1.26 -8.97
N CYS A 45 -7.53 -1.71 -10.14
CA CYS A 45 -7.57 -0.94 -11.38
C CYS A 45 -9.03 -0.61 -11.73
N ARG A 46 -9.35 0.67 -11.86
CA ARG A 46 -10.70 1.11 -12.26
C ARG A 46 -10.85 1.05 -13.78
N GLY A 47 -12.10 0.93 -14.24
CA GLY A 47 -12.45 0.97 -15.67
C GLY A 47 -12.72 2.37 -16.21
N ASP A 48 -12.69 3.38 -15.34
CA ASP A 48 -12.87 4.77 -15.70
C ASP A 48 -12.21 5.70 -14.69
N GLU A 49 -11.85 6.89 -15.18
CA GLU A 49 -11.35 8.04 -14.43
C GLU A 49 -11.93 9.31 -15.06
N ASP A 50 -12.49 10.21 -14.25
CA ASP A 50 -13.14 11.45 -14.70
C ASP A 50 -14.11 11.30 -15.89
N SER A 51 -14.88 10.21 -15.90
CA SER A 51 -15.85 9.82 -16.95
C SER A 51 -15.24 9.31 -18.26
N ALA A 52 -13.92 9.23 -18.38
CA ALA A 52 -13.24 8.59 -19.49
C ALA A 52 -13.02 7.10 -19.20
N LYS A 53 -13.23 6.24 -20.22
CA LYS A 53 -12.99 4.79 -20.09
C LYS A 53 -11.50 4.47 -20.18
N ILE A 54 -11.00 3.75 -19.19
CA ILE A 54 -9.64 3.22 -19.15
C ILE A 54 -9.68 1.77 -19.62
N ALA A 55 -8.96 1.49 -20.70
CA ALA A 55 -8.77 0.14 -21.22
C ALA A 55 -7.69 -0.62 -20.45
N ALA A 56 -6.62 0.07 -20.07
CA ALA A 56 -5.57 -0.48 -19.21
C ALA A 56 -4.77 0.63 -18.52
N LEU A 57 -4.11 0.23 -17.44
CA LEU A 57 -3.21 1.04 -16.66
C LEU A 57 -1.82 0.39 -16.68
N THR A 58 -0.77 1.13 -17.02
CA THR A 58 0.61 0.65 -16.86
C THR A 58 1.27 1.41 -15.72
N LEU A 59 1.83 0.67 -14.76
CA LEU A 59 2.61 1.23 -13.65
C LEU A 59 4.07 0.81 -13.78
N GLU A 60 4.93 1.81 -13.89
CA GLU A 60 6.38 1.66 -13.86
C GLU A 60 6.93 2.20 -12.53
N HIS A 61 8.12 1.76 -12.13
CA HIS A 61 8.75 2.20 -10.90
C HIS A 61 10.26 2.32 -11.08
N TYR A 62 10.90 3.08 -10.19
CA TYR A 62 12.36 3.11 -10.11
C TYR A 62 12.81 2.00 -9.15
N PRO A 63 13.50 0.94 -9.64
CA PRO A 63 13.91 -0.16 -8.78
C PRO A 63 14.80 0.31 -7.63
N GLY A 64 14.52 -0.16 -6.42
CA GLY A 64 15.23 0.20 -5.19
C GLY A 64 14.65 1.42 -4.48
N MET A 65 14.36 2.50 -5.21
CA MET A 65 13.81 3.72 -4.61
C MET A 65 12.37 3.53 -4.11
N ALA A 66 11.57 2.78 -4.87
CA ALA A 66 10.20 2.49 -4.47
C ALA A 66 10.16 1.65 -3.19
N GLU A 67 10.97 0.60 -3.10
CA GLU A 67 11.06 -0.24 -1.91
C GLU A 67 11.57 0.55 -0.69
N GLU A 68 12.56 1.42 -0.87
CA GLU A 68 13.10 2.28 0.20
C GLU A 68 12.05 3.26 0.74
N GLU A 69 11.30 3.94 -0.13
CA GLU A 69 10.26 4.87 0.30
C GLU A 69 9.08 4.16 0.99
N ILE A 70 8.64 3.01 0.46
CA ILE A 70 7.64 2.18 1.13
C ILE A 70 8.14 1.75 2.51
N LYS A 71 9.41 1.37 2.60
CA LYS A 71 10.03 0.95 3.86
C LYS A 71 10.07 2.09 4.87
N ARG A 72 10.47 3.29 4.45
CA ARG A 72 10.51 4.48 5.30
C ARG A 72 9.16 4.74 5.96
N HIS A 73 8.08 4.67 5.18
CA HIS A 73 6.73 4.87 5.71
C HIS A 73 6.21 3.69 6.53
N ALA A 74 6.56 2.45 6.19
CA ALA A 74 6.24 1.29 7.02
C ALA A 74 6.92 1.37 8.39
N ASP A 75 8.21 1.73 8.43
CA ASP A 75 8.95 1.95 9.67
C ASP A 75 8.30 3.08 10.50
N GLU A 76 7.90 4.18 9.84
CA GLU A 76 7.19 5.28 10.49
C GLU A 76 5.83 4.86 11.06
N ALA A 77 5.05 4.05 10.34
CA ALA A 77 3.80 3.52 10.87
C ALA A 77 4.04 2.65 12.12
N THR A 78 5.09 1.83 12.12
CA THR A 78 5.44 0.97 13.27
C THR A 78 5.97 1.75 14.47
N SER A 79 6.46 2.97 14.28
CA SER A 79 6.87 3.85 15.38
C SER A 79 5.70 4.67 15.96
N ARG A 80 4.70 5.00 15.12
CA ARG A 80 3.50 5.75 15.51
C ARG A 80 2.45 4.90 16.21
N TRP A 81 2.31 3.62 15.82
CA TRP A 81 1.26 2.74 16.33
C TRP A 81 1.81 1.41 16.85
N PRO A 82 1.14 0.79 17.86
CA PRO A 82 1.53 -0.52 18.38
C PRO A 82 1.11 -1.64 17.41
N LEU A 83 1.84 -1.77 16.31
CA LEU A 83 1.60 -2.77 15.28
C LEU A 83 2.31 -4.09 15.60
N ASN A 84 1.67 -5.19 15.25
CA ASN A 84 2.17 -6.56 15.39
C ASN A 84 2.70 -7.12 14.06
N GLY A 85 2.42 -6.43 12.94
CA GLY A 85 2.98 -6.73 11.63
C GLY A 85 2.43 -5.81 10.53
N VAL A 86 3.22 -5.60 9.47
CA VAL A 86 2.85 -4.83 8.28
C VAL A 86 3.24 -5.61 7.02
N THR A 87 2.39 -5.62 6.01
CA THR A 87 2.71 -6.14 4.67
C THR A 87 2.27 -5.12 3.62
N VAL A 88 3.19 -4.73 2.75
CA VAL A 88 2.90 -3.89 1.58
C VAL A 88 3.35 -4.64 0.33
N ILE A 89 2.42 -4.88 -0.58
CA ILE A 89 2.71 -5.45 -1.90
C ILE A 89 2.22 -4.46 -2.93
N HIS A 90 3.11 -3.99 -3.80
CA HIS A 90 2.72 -3.15 -4.93
C HIS A 90 3.04 -3.87 -6.23
N ARG A 91 2.07 -3.92 -7.13
CA ARG A 91 2.26 -4.54 -8.43
C ARG A 91 2.75 -3.51 -9.44
N VAL A 92 3.54 -3.97 -10.42
CA VAL A 92 3.99 -3.19 -11.57
C VAL A 92 3.65 -3.92 -12.87
N GLY A 93 3.73 -3.20 -13.99
CA GLY A 93 3.33 -3.71 -15.30
C GLY A 93 1.95 -3.22 -15.73
N ARG A 94 1.28 -3.96 -16.62
CA ARG A 94 0.03 -3.56 -17.25
C ARG A 94 -1.18 -4.25 -16.61
N PHE A 95 -2.15 -3.45 -16.18
CA PHE A 95 -3.37 -3.85 -15.50
C PHE A 95 -4.61 -3.57 -16.33
N MET A 96 -5.50 -4.55 -16.40
CA MET A 96 -6.86 -4.40 -16.88
C MET A 96 -7.78 -3.97 -15.73
N PRO A 97 -8.90 -3.28 -16.00
CA PRO A 97 -9.91 -2.98 -15.00
C PRO A 97 -10.33 -4.23 -14.20
N GLY A 98 -10.41 -4.09 -12.89
CA GLY A 98 -10.72 -5.17 -11.95
C GLY A 98 -9.51 -5.95 -11.41
N GLN A 99 -8.31 -5.73 -11.96
CA GLN A 99 -7.09 -6.36 -11.43
C GLN A 99 -6.55 -5.64 -10.19
N ASN A 100 -6.01 -6.40 -9.25
CA ASN A 100 -5.37 -5.82 -8.06
C ASN A 100 -4.09 -5.09 -8.45
N ILE A 101 -3.80 -4.00 -7.75
CA ILE A 101 -2.59 -3.18 -7.93
C ILE A 101 -1.77 -3.18 -6.65
N VAL A 102 -2.39 -2.90 -5.51
CA VAL A 102 -1.67 -2.73 -4.24
C VAL A 102 -2.40 -3.41 -3.10
N LEU A 103 -1.65 -4.00 -2.18
CA LEU A 103 -2.13 -4.55 -0.93
C LEU A 103 -1.38 -3.87 0.23
N VAL A 104 -2.14 -3.38 1.21
CA VAL A 104 -1.61 -3.00 2.53
C VAL A 104 -2.33 -3.82 3.59
N LEU A 105 -1.56 -4.55 4.39
CA LEU A 105 -2.03 -5.23 5.58
C LEU A 105 -1.36 -4.60 6.80
N THR A 106 -2.17 -4.27 7.81
CA THR A 106 -1.69 -3.85 9.13
C THR A 106 -2.33 -4.74 10.19
N ALA A 107 -1.52 -5.31 11.06
CA ALA A 107 -1.96 -6.13 12.17
C ALA A 107 -1.67 -5.42 13.49
N SER A 108 -2.60 -5.52 14.44
CA SER A 108 -2.44 -5.00 15.80
C SER A 108 -3.24 -5.82 16.81
N GLN A 109 -2.99 -5.60 18.10
CA GLN A 109 -3.82 -6.17 19.17
C GLN A 109 -5.26 -5.62 19.14
N HIS A 110 -5.44 -4.36 18.74
CA HIS A 110 -6.75 -3.69 18.70
C HIS A 110 -6.95 -2.90 17.41
N ARG A 111 -8.16 -3.01 16.84
CA ARG A 111 -8.52 -2.49 15.50
C ARG A 111 -8.11 -1.05 15.20
N GLN A 112 -8.12 -0.16 16.19
CA GLN A 112 -7.86 1.26 15.96
C GLN A 112 -6.46 1.50 15.37
N ALA A 113 -5.43 0.87 15.95
CA ALA A 113 -4.06 0.99 15.46
C ALA A 113 -3.91 0.43 14.04
N ALA A 114 -4.55 -0.71 13.73
CA ALA A 114 -4.52 -1.30 12.39
C ALA A 114 -5.19 -0.36 11.36
N PHE A 115 -6.38 0.17 11.65
CA PHE A 115 -7.08 1.09 10.74
C PHE A 115 -6.26 2.35 10.47
N GLN A 116 -5.79 3.01 11.53
CA GLN A 116 -5.03 4.26 11.39
C GLN A 116 -3.73 4.04 10.60
N ALA A 117 -3.01 2.96 10.87
CA ALA A 117 -1.79 2.65 10.13
C ALA A 117 -2.05 2.29 8.65
N ALA A 118 -3.12 1.56 8.34
CA ALA A 118 -3.45 1.23 6.95
C ALA A 118 -3.83 2.49 6.16
N GLU A 119 -4.60 3.39 6.77
CA GLU A 119 -4.99 4.67 6.16
C GLU A 119 -3.76 5.58 5.95
N PHE A 120 -2.91 5.71 6.97
CA PHE A 120 -1.64 6.42 6.89
C PHE A 120 -0.76 5.91 5.74
N LEU A 121 -0.53 4.59 5.66
CA LEU A 121 0.31 4.01 4.62
C LEU A 121 -0.25 4.25 3.23
N MET A 122 -1.58 4.16 3.06
CA MET A 122 -2.21 4.39 1.77
C MET A 122 -2.15 5.85 1.31
N ASP A 123 -2.27 6.81 2.23
CA ASP A 123 -2.10 8.21 1.88
C ASP A 123 -0.68 8.46 1.37
N TYR A 124 0.36 8.03 2.10
CA TYR A 124 1.74 8.20 1.65
C TYR A 124 2.09 7.45 0.37
N LEU A 125 1.56 6.24 0.18
CA LEU A 125 1.77 5.48 -1.05
C LEU A 125 1.23 6.20 -2.29
N LYS A 126 0.14 6.97 -2.15
CA LYS A 126 -0.42 7.71 -3.28
C LYS A 126 0.34 9.00 -3.59
N THR A 127 1.00 9.58 -2.59
CA THR A 127 1.65 10.88 -2.71
C THR A 127 3.14 10.78 -3.03
N ASN A 128 3.83 9.81 -2.41
CA ASN A 128 5.29 9.77 -2.36
C ASN A 128 5.90 8.56 -3.05
N ALA A 129 5.09 7.55 -3.39
CA ALA A 129 5.65 6.37 -4.02
C ALA A 129 6.10 6.69 -5.46
N PRO A 130 7.34 6.35 -5.86
CA PRO A 130 7.91 6.69 -7.16
C PRO A 130 7.41 5.73 -8.24
N PHE A 131 6.09 5.74 -8.45
CA PHE A 131 5.41 5.02 -9.52
C PHE A 131 4.94 6.01 -10.59
N TRP A 132 5.18 5.66 -11.85
CA TRP A 132 4.66 6.42 -12.99
C TRP A 132 3.48 5.70 -13.59
N LYS A 133 2.38 6.44 -13.73
CA LYS A 133 1.10 5.95 -14.19
C LYS A 133 0.87 6.33 -15.65
N LYS A 134 0.63 5.33 -16.50
CA LYS A 134 0.27 5.52 -17.90
C LYS A 134 -1.08 4.89 -18.18
N GLU A 135 -2.01 5.65 -18.72
CA GLU A 135 -3.35 5.19 -19.05
C GLU A 135 -3.50 4.92 -20.54
N GLU A 136 -4.15 3.81 -20.88
CA GLU A 136 -4.61 3.49 -22.22
C GLU A 136 -6.13 3.69 -22.29
N SER A 137 -6.59 4.43 -23.29
CA SER A 137 -8.00 4.72 -23.54
C SER A 137 -8.33 4.59 -25.03
N ALA A 138 -9.62 4.69 -25.38
CA ALA A 138 -10.04 4.70 -26.78
C ALA A 138 -9.46 5.87 -27.60
N THR A 139 -9.09 6.97 -26.94
CA THR A 139 -8.55 8.18 -27.58
C THR A 139 -7.03 8.21 -27.64
N GLY A 140 -6.33 7.23 -27.03
CA GLY A 140 -4.89 7.12 -27.03
C GLY A 140 -4.30 6.77 -25.67
N THR A 141 -2.97 6.90 -25.57
CA THR A 141 -2.20 6.58 -24.36
C THR A 141 -1.52 7.83 -23.82
N GLY A 142 -1.62 8.07 -22.51
CA GLY A 142 -1.04 9.25 -21.86
C GLY A 142 -0.45 8.95 -20.49
N TRP A 143 0.55 9.73 -20.08
CA TRP A 143 1.04 9.73 -18.70
C TRP A 143 0.11 10.57 -17.83
N VAL A 144 -0.15 10.10 -16.62
CA VAL A 144 -1.05 10.74 -15.66
C VAL A 144 -0.20 11.50 -14.65
N GLU A 145 -0.53 12.76 -14.42
CA GLU A 145 0.09 13.56 -13.37
C GLU A 145 -0.46 13.16 -11.99
N ALA A 146 0.38 13.33 -10.96
CA ALA A 146 -0.05 13.12 -9.58
C ALA A 146 -1.16 14.13 -9.20
N HIS A 147 -2.14 13.67 -8.42
CA HIS A 147 -3.27 14.50 -8.01
C HIS A 147 -2.97 15.27 -6.72
N ALA A 148 -3.16 16.59 -6.72
CA ALA A 148 -2.93 17.45 -5.55
C ALA A 148 -3.74 17.06 -4.29
N ARG A 149 -4.83 16.30 -4.44
CA ARG A 149 -5.63 15.78 -3.31
C ARG A 149 -4.87 14.74 -2.47
N ASP A 150 -3.93 14.03 -3.08
CA ASP A 150 -3.12 13.05 -2.37
C ASP A 150 -2.09 13.76 -1.44
N ASP A 151 -1.61 14.94 -1.82
CA ASP A 151 -0.74 15.77 -0.95
C ASP A 151 -1.47 16.23 0.33
N GLU A 152 -2.73 16.67 0.21
CA GLU A 152 -3.53 17.11 1.36
C GLU A 152 -3.81 15.95 2.34
N ALA A 153 -4.08 14.76 1.80
CA ALA A 153 -4.29 13.55 2.59
C ALA A 153 -3.03 13.16 3.37
N ALA A 154 -1.86 13.18 2.74
CA ALA A 154 -0.59 12.92 3.42
C ALA A 154 -0.27 13.99 4.49
N ALA A 155 -0.55 15.27 4.20
CA ALA A 155 -0.24 16.38 5.08
C ALA A 155 -0.97 16.35 6.44
N ARG A 156 -2.09 15.62 6.55
CA ARG A 156 -2.81 15.48 7.84
C ARG A 156 -1.98 14.71 8.88
N TRP A 157 -1.06 13.86 8.43
CA TRP A 157 -0.21 13.02 9.30
C TRP A 157 1.07 13.73 9.78
N THR A 158 1.41 14.87 9.21
CA THR A 158 2.55 15.70 9.67
C THR A 158 2.20 16.52 10.92
N ARG A 159 0.90 16.71 11.21
CA ARG A 159 0.40 17.54 12.33
C ARG A 159 -0.09 16.74 13.53
N SER A 160 -0.03 15.41 13.46
CA SER A 160 -0.63 14.46 14.41
C SER A 160 0.40 13.72 15.24
#